data_AF-A0A7C3BN55-F1
#
_entry.id   AF-A0A7C3BN55-F1
#
_cell.length_a   1.000
_cell.length_b   1.000
_cell.length_c   1.000
_cell.angle_alpha   90.00
_cell.angle_beta   90.00
_cell.angle_gamma   90.00
#
_symmetry.space_group_name_H-M   'P 1'
#
loop_
_entity.id
_entity.type
_entity.pdbx_description
1 polymer ?
#
loop_
_entity_poly.entity_id
_entity_poly.type
_entity_poly.pdbx_seq_one_letter_code
_entity_poly.pdbx_strand_id
1 'polypeptide(L)'
;MNHAEEKLAQIDPSQRILLLPHCLRRVDTCQAKYTKQGLQCVECNPDCTINRLRQAALKLGYKGVCIAPGGQLALRYVKETSPKGIVAVACTKELEEGVHSVTELAGDEAPPIVIVPLSKDGCVDTEVNEKKALAMIALGCSLAPVRGSI
;
A
#
# COMPACT_ATOMS: atom_id res chain seq x y z
N MET A 1 18.82 2.56 -4.58
CA MET A 1 17.47 2.21 -5.06
C MET A 1 17.58 0.95 -5.89
N ASN A 2 16.54 0.14 -5.94
CA ASN A 2 16.47 -1.00 -6.88
C ASN A 2 15.71 -0.60 -8.16
N HIS A 3 15.74 -1.47 -9.17
CA HIS A 3 15.10 -1.23 -10.48
C HIS A 3 13.59 -0.93 -10.39
N ALA A 4 12.89 -1.56 -9.45
CA ALA A 4 11.46 -1.32 -9.25
C ALA A 4 11.20 0.08 -8.65
N GLU A 5 12.03 0.52 -7.70
CA GLU A 5 11.99 1.85 -7.12
C GLU A 5 12.25 2.94 -8.17
N GLU A 6 13.27 2.76 -9.02
CA GLU A 6 13.58 3.69 -10.10
C GLU A 6 12.42 3.84 -11.09
N LYS A 7 11.80 2.72 -11.51
CA LYS A 7 10.62 2.75 -12.38
C LYS A 7 9.42 3.40 -11.70
N LEU A 8 9.15 3.07 -10.44
CA LEU A 8 8.02 3.65 -9.69
C LEU A 8 8.16 5.17 -9.56
N ALA A 9 9.38 5.67 -9.31
CA ALA A 9 9.66 7.10 -9.17
C ALA A 9 9.26 7.93 -10.39
N GLN A 10 9.22 7.33 -11.59
CA GLN A 10 8.84 7.98 -12.84
C GLN A 10 7.33 7.93 -13.15
N ILE A 11 6.55 7.17 -12.38
CA ILE A 11 5.11 7.02 -12.59
C ILE A 11 4.36 8.07 -11.78
N ASP A 12 3.40 8.79 -12.35
CA ASP A 12 2.61 9.75 -11.58
C ASP A 12 1.80 9.06 -10.45
N PRO A 13 1.73 9.63 -9.23
CA PRO A 13 0.95 9.06 -8.13
C PRO A 13 -0.49 8.69 -8.50
N SER A 14 -1.17 9.46 -9.36
CA SER A 14 -2.54 9.17 -9.83
C SER A 14 -2.68 7.88 -10.63
N GLN A 15 -1.55 7.26 -11.01
CA GLN A 15 -1.50 5.97 -11.68
C GLN A 15 -0.99 4.85 -10.76
N ARG A 16 -0.72 5.16 -9.50
CA ARG A 16 -0.24 4.22 -8.47
C ARG A 16 -1.37 3.77 -7.55
N ILE A 17 -1.21 2.58 -6.99
CA ILE A 17 -2.02 2.12 -5.85
C ILE A 17 -1.14 1.77 -4.67
N LEU A 18 -1.75 1.80 -3.48
CA LEU A 18 -1.16 1.31 -2.24
C LEU A 18 -1.91 0.06 -1.77
N LEU A 19 -1.18 -1.01 -1.52
CA LEU A 19 -1.69 -2.24 -0.90
C LEU A 19 -1.18 -2.31 0.54
N LEU A 20 -2.10 -2.47 1.50
CA LEU A 20 -1.80 -2.63 2.92
C LEU A 20 -2.36 -3.95 3.43
N PRO A 21 -1.70 -4.62 4.40
CA PRO A 21 -2.22 -5.82 5.02
C PRO A 21 -3.17 -5.43 6.15
N HIS A 22 -4.29 -6.12 6.28
CA HIS A 22 -5.25 -5.86 7.36
C HIS A 22 -4.68 -6.13 8.77
N CYS A 23 -3.58 -6.91 8.87
CA CYS A 23 -2.93 -7.27 10.13
C CYS A 23 -2.33 -6.06 10.85
N LEU A 24 -2.00 -4.97 10.13
CA LEU A 24 -1.54 -3.70 10.74
C LEU A 24 -2.63 -2.98 11.55
N ARG A 25 -3.87 -3.48 11.55
CA ARG A 25 -4.94 -2.89 12.36
C ARG A 25 -4.73 -3.24 13.84
N ARG A 26 -5.04 -2.28 14.71
CA ARG A 26 -5.12 -2.54 16.15
C ARG A 26 -6.43 -3.27 16.45
N VAL A 27 -6.38 -4.58 16.64
CA VAL A 27 -7.56 -5.46 16.73
C VAL A 27 -8.59 -4.95 17.74
N ASP A 28 -8.15 -4.49 18.90
CA ASP A 28 -9.05 -4.10 20.00
C ASP A 28 -9.72 -2.73 19.80
N THR A 29 -9.17 -1.87 18.94
CA THR A 29 -9.61 -0.46 18.82
C THR A 29 -10.03 -0.08 17.40
N CYS A 30 -9.77 -0.93 16.41
CA CYS A 30 -10.10 -0.65 15.03
C CYS A 30 -11.60 -0.80 14.76
N GLN A 31 -12.24 0.27 14.31
CA GLN A 31 -13.67 0.29 13.95
C GLN A 31 -13.92 0.00 12.46
N ALA A 32 -12.89 -0.41 11.72
CA ALA A 32 -12.99 -0.69 10.30
C ALA A 32 -13.85 -1.92 10.01
N LYS A 33 -14.60 -1.90 8.92
CA LYS A 33 -15.52 -2.98 8.53
C LYS A 33 -15.03 -3.72 7.30
N TYR A 34 -15.17 -5.03 7.28
CA TYR A 34 -14.89 -5.80 6.08
C TYR A 34 -16.00 -5.63 5.06
N THR A 35 -15.59 -5.43 3.81
CA THR A 35 -16.46 -5.35 2.64
C THR A 35 -15.89 -6.25 1.55
N LYS A 36 -16.62 -6.38 0.45
CA LYS A 36 -16.10 -7.09 -0.72
C LYS A 36 -14.80 -6.45 -1.21
N GLN A 37 -14.60 -5.14 -1.04
CA GLN A 37 -13.43 -4.38 -1.49
C GLN A 37 -12.25 -4.38 -0.48
N GLY A 38 -12.37 -5.11 0.62
CA GLY A 38 -11.36 -5.17 1.68
C GLY A 38 -11.82 -4.52 2.98
N LEU A 39 -10.87 -4.24 3.86
CA LEU A 39 -11.12 -3.56 5.14
C LEU A 39 -11.31 -2.05 4.89
N GLN A 40 -12.50 -1.53 5.20
CA GLN A 40 -12.82 -0.12 5.04
C GLN A 40 -12.38 0.67 6.27
N CYS A 41 -11.23 1.34 6.17
CA CYS A 41 -10.74 2.23 7.22
C CYS A 41 -11.66 3.45 7.34
N VAL A 42 -12.17 3.69 8.55
CA VAL A 42 -13.01 4.85 8.91
C VAL A 42 -12.22 5.91 9.68
N GLU A 43 -10.90 5.84 9.64
CA GLU A 43 -9.99 6.83 10.25
C GLU A 43 -10.20 7.00 11.76
N CYS A 44 -10.60 5.91 12.44
CA CYS A 44 -10.96 5.91 13.86
C CYS A 44 -9.83 6.31 14.83
N ASN A 45 -8.57 6.29 14.38
CA ASN A 45 -7.43 6.69 15.19
C ASN A 45 -6.33 7.34 14.30
N PRO A 46 -5.87 8.58 14.61
CA PRO A 46 -4.83 9.27 13.83
C PRO A 46 -3.42 8.67 14.01
N ASP A 47 -3.19 7.91 15.08
CA ASP A 47 -1.94 7.20 15.37
C ASP A 47 -1.92 5.78 14.81
N CYS A 48 -2.98 5.36 14.12
CA CYS A 48 -3.01 4.09 13.42
C CYS A 48 -2.13 4.15 12.17
N THR A 49 -1.19 3.22 12.06
CA THR A 49 -0.29 3.10 10.90
C THR A 49 -1.04 2.96 9.57
N ILE A 50 -2.11 2.14 9.52
CA ILE A 50 -2.96 2.04 8.32
C ILE A 50 -3.53 3.41 7.94
N ASN A 51 -4.04 4.17 8.91
CA ASN A 51 -4.61 5.49 8.65
C ASN A 51 -3.54 6.45 8.09
N ARG A 52 -2.37 6.53 8.73
CA ARG A 52 -1.27 7.40 8.31
C ARG A 52 -0.78 7.09 6.90
N LEU A 53 -0.52 5.81 6.59
CA LEU A 53 -0.06 5.40 5.26
C LEU A 53 -1.13 5.64 4.19
N ARG A 54 -2.40 5.33 4.49
CA ARG A 54 -3.53 5.62 3.59
C ARG A 54 -3.64 7.11 3.31
N GLN A 55 -3.60 7.95 4.35
CA GLN A 55 -3.68 9.40 4.20
C GLN A 55 -2.51 9.96 3.37
N ALA A 56 -1.30 9.44 3.57
CA ALA A 56 -0.15 9.84 2.76
C ALA A 56 -0.37 9.56 1.27
N ALA A 57 -0.82 8.34 0.92
CA ALA A 57 -1.12 7.98 -0.46
C ALA A 57 -2.24 8.84 -1.07
N LEU A 58 -3.34 9.03 -0.33
CA LEU A 58 -4.47 9.85 -0.80
C LEU A 58 -4.07 11.32 -1.01
N LYS A 59 -3.25 11.90 -0.12
CA LYS A 59 -2.74 13.28 -0.26
C LYS A 59 -1.85 13.46 -1.47
N LEU A 60 -1.13 12.42 -1.87
CA LEU A 60 -0.34 12.41 -3.10
C LEU A 60 -1.19 12.16 -4.36
N GLY A 61 -2.48 11.86 -4.20
CA GLY A 61 -3.39 11.61 -5.31
C GLY A 61 -3.37 10.18 -5.84
N TYR A 62 -2.97 9.20 -5.02
CA TYR A 62 -2.98 7.78 -5.44
C TYR A 62 -4.34 7.36 -6.01
N LYS A 63 -4.31 6.55 -7.08
CA LYS A 63 -5.51 6.00 -7.73
C LYS A 63 -6.40 5.25 -6.76
N GLY A 64 -5.79 4.63 -5.74
CA GLY A 64 -6.52 4.10 -4.61
C GLY A 64 -5.64 3.36 -3.61
N VAL A 65 -6.29 2.98 -2.51
CA VAL A 65 -5.68 2.25 -1.40
C VAL A 65 -6.56 1.05 -1.07
N CYS A 66 -5.97 -0.15 -1.06
CA CYS A 66 -6.65 -1.38 -0.68
C CYS A 66 -6.01 -1.96 0.58
N ILE A 67 -6.84 -2.18 1.61
CA ILE A 67 -6.42 -2.88 2.83
C ILE A 67 -6.96 -4.31 2.74
N ALA A 68 -6.08 -5.24 2.38
CA ALA A 68 -6.46 -6.60 2.04
C ALA A 68 -6.31 -7.56 3.23
N PRO A 69 -7.29 -8.46 3.45
CA PRO A 69 -7.15 -9.58 4.38
C PRO A 69 -6.34 -10.75 3.82
N GLY A 70 -5.93 -10.68 2.56
CA GLY A 70 -5.13 -11.71 1.90
C GLY A 70 -4.92 -11.44 0.42
N GLY A 71 -4.02 -12.21 -0.19
CA GLY A 71 -3.53 -12.00 -1.56
C GLY A 71 -4.61 -12.00 -2.65
N GLN A 72 -5.63 -12.86 -2.56
CA GLN A 72 -6.70 -12.93 -3.59
C GLN A 72 -7.46 -11.60 -3.72
N LEU A 73 -7.74 -10.92 -2.61
CA LEU A 73 -8.44 -9.64 -2.63
C LEU A 73 -7.53 -8.54 -3.20
N ALA A 74 -6.25 -8.54 -2.81
CA ALA A 74 -5.26 -7.62 -3.35
C ALA A 74 -5.14 -7.78 -4.88
N LEU A 75 -5.02 -9.02 -5.38
CA LEU A 75 -4.94 -9.32 -6.81
C LEU A 75 -6.17 -8.86 -7.58
N ARG A 76 -7.38 -9.10 -7.05
CA ARG A 76 -8.60 -8.60 -7.68
C ARG A 76 -8.58 -7.07 -7.75
N TYR A 77 -8.13 -6.40 -6.69
CA TYR A 77 -8.01 -4.94 -6.68
C TYR A 77 -7.00 -4.44 -7.72
N VAL A 78 -5.85 -5.11 -7.88
CA VAL A 78 -4.88 -4.79 -8.95
C VAL A 78 -5.53 -4.91 -10.33
N LYS A 79 -6.30 -5.99 -10.58
CA LYS A 79 -7.00 -6.17 -11.87
C LYS A 79 -8.02 -5.07 -12.13
N GLU A 80 -8.89 -4.80 -11.15
CA GLU A 80 -9.95 -3.80 -11.27
C GLU A 80 -9.40 -2.39 -11.45
N THR A 81 -8.29 -2.06 -10.76
CA THR A 81 -7.69 -0.73 -10.84
C THR A 81 -6.71 -0.57 -12.01
N SER A 82 -6.12 -1.65 -12.53
CA SER A 82 -5.11 -1.62 -13.61
C SER A 82 -4.07 -0.50 -13.39
N PRO A 83 -3.30 -0.55 -12.28
CA PRO A 83 -2.34 0.50 -11.93
C PRO A 83 -1.09 0.40 -12.80
N LYS A 84 -0.39 1.53 -12.97
CA LYS A 84 0.94 1.55 -13.58
C LYS A 84 2.07 1.33 -12.58
N GLY A 85 1.80 1.47 -11.29
CA GLY A 85 2.78 1.26 -10.22
C GLY A 85 2.12 0.82 -8.92
N ILE A 86 2.81 -0.02 -8.15
CA ILE A 86 2.29 -0.57 -6.90
C ILE A 86 3.30 -0.33 -5.79
N VAL A 87 2.83 0.21 -4.67
CA VAL A 87 3.54 0.12 -3.39
C VAL A 87 2.79 -0.91 -2.53
N ALA A 88 3.48 -1.97 -2.12
CA ALA A 88 2.89 -3.06 -1.35
C ALA A 88 3.57 -3.18 0.01
N VAL A 89 2.77 -3.09 1.07
CA VAL A 89 3.17 -3.46 2.44
C VAL A 89 2.57 -4.83 2.73
N ALA A 90 3.39 -5.82 3.05
CA ALA A 90 2.93 -7.17 3.41
C ALA A 90 4.07 -7.99 4.03
N CYS A 91 3.75 -9.18 4.57
CA CYS A 91 4.75 -10.13 5.04
C CYS A 91 5.43 -10.81 3.84
N THR A 92 6.63 -11.33 4.04
CA THR A 92 7.44 -11.94 2.96
C THR A 92 6.67 -13.00 2.18
N LYS A 93 5.88 -13.84 2.87
CA LYS A 93 5.09 -14.90 2.25
C LYS A 93 4.01 -14.37 1.30
N GLU A 94 3.22 -13.39 1.74
CA GLU A 94 2.17 -12.79 0.90
C GLU A 94 2.77 -11.99 -0.27
N LEU A 95 3.95 -11.42 -0.07
CA LEU A 95 4.67 -10.68 -1.11
C LEU A 95 5.15 -11.59 -2.23
N GLU A 96 5.75 -12.73 -1.92
CA GLU A 96 6.23 -13.69 -2.92
C GLU A 96 5.06 -14.23 -3.77
N GLU A 97 3.98 -14.68 -3.11
CA GLU A 97 2.78 -15.18 -3.79
C GLU A 97 2.09 -14.08 -4.62
N GLY A 98 2.01 -12.86 -4.08
CA GLY A 98 1.37 -11.71 -4.72
C GLY A 98 2.14 -11.20 -5.94
N VAL A 99 3.46 -11.06 -5.85
CA VAL A 99 4.31 -10.61 -6.98
C VAL A 99 4.26 -11.62 -8.11
N HIS A 100 4.37 -12.92 -7.79
CA HIS A 100 4.29 -13.98 -8.79
C HIS A 100 2.96 -13.92 -9.53
N SER A 101 1.86 -13.82 -8.78
CA SER A 101 0.51 -13.73 -9.36
C SER A 101 0.32 -12.48 -10.23
N VAL A 102 0.79 -11.30 -9.82
CA VAL A 102 0.70 -10.08 -10.65
C VAL A 102 1.53 -10.24 -11.94
N THR A 103 2.73 -10.80 -11.83
CA THR A 103 3.63 -10.99 -12.97
C THR A 103 3.07 -12.00 -13.97
N GLU A 104 2.51 -13.13 -13.50
CA GLU A 104 1.86 -14.10 -14.38
C GLU A 104 0.65 -13.52 -15.11
N LEU A 105 -0.08 -12.61 -14.47
CA LEU A 105 -1.28 -11.99 -15.05
C LEU A 105 -0.95 -10.92 -16.09
N ALA A 106 0.13 -10.16 -15.90
CA ALA A 106 0.48 -9.02 -16.73
C ALA A 106 1.63 -9.29 -17.72
N GLY A 107 2.34 -10.41 -17.57
CA GLY A 107 3.50 -10.75 -18.40
C GLY A 107 4.55 -9.64 -18.38
N ASP A 108 5.06 -9.28 -19.56
CA ASP A 108 6.08 -8.22 -19.72
C ASP A 108 5.58 -6.81 -19.35
N GLU A 109 4.25 -6.63 -19.22
CA GLU A 109 3.61 -5.35 -18.86
C GLU A 109 3.36 -5.20 -17.36
N ALA A 110 3.91 -6.10 -16.53
CA ALA A 110 3.74 -6.03 -15.08
C ALA A 110 4.21 -4.67 -14.52
N PRO A 111 3.36 -3.98 -13.73
CA PRO A 111 3.75 -2.71 -13.15
C PRO A 111 4.90 -2.92 -12.16
N PRO A 112 5.85 -1.98 -12.01
CA PRO A 112 6.83 -2.03 -10.94
C PRO A 112 6.13 -2.12 -9.58
N ILE A 113 6.55 -3.09 -8.79
CA ILE A 113 6.07 -3.33 -7.44
C ILE A 113 7.19 -2.99 -6.47
N VAL A 114 7.02 -1.90 -5.72
CA VAL A 114 7.91 -1.55 -4.62
C VAL A 114 7.38 -2.19 -3.35
N ILE A 115 8.23 -3.02 -2.76
CA ILE A 115 7.87 -3.84 -1.61
C ILE A 115 8.42 -3.23 -0.33
N VAL A 116 7.54 -3.03 0.63
CA VAL A 116 7.88 -2.62 1.99
C VAL A 116 7.54 -3.79 2.92
N PRO A 117 8.54 -4.62 3.29
CA PRO A 117 8.29 -5.71 4.20
C PRO A 117 7.89 -5.17 5.57
N LEU A 118 7.05 -5.92 6.26
CA LEU A 118 6.77 -5.70 7.68
C LEU A 118 8.07 -5.88 8.48
N SER A 119 8.25 -5.07 9.51
CA SER A 119 9.40 -5.16 10.42
C SER A 119 9.21 -6.24 11.48
N LYS A 120 7.97 -6.62 11.75
CA LYS A 120 7.59 -7.73 12.62
C LYS A 120 6.36 -8.40 12.04
N ASP A 121 6.52 -9.67 11.67
CA ASP A 121 5.47 -10.52 11.13
C ASP A 121 4.78 -11.31 12.26
N GLY A 122 3.46 -11.27 12.30
CA GLY A 122 2.62 -11.96 13.28
C GLY A 122 1.15 -11.62 13.06
N CYS A 123 0.23 -12.52 13.41
CA CYS A 123 -1.22 -12.28 13.28
C CYS A 123 -1.74 -11.20 14.28
N VAL A 124 -0.94 -10.89 15.30
CA VAL A 124 -1.14 -9.84 16.31
C VAL A 124 0.21 -9.13 16.49
N ASP A 125 0.21 -7.83 16.75
CA ASP A 125 1.40 -6.98 16.89
C ASP A 125 2.31 -6.94 15.64
N THR A 126 1.68 -6.87 14.47
CA THR A 126 2.36 -6.62 13.20
C THR A 126 2.88 -5.18 13.15
N GLU A 127 4.13 -5.00 12.75
CA GLU A 127 4.74 -3.67 12.63
C GLU A 127 5.34 -3.46 11.25
N VAL A 128 5.39 -2.21 10.82
CA VAL A 128 6.12 -1.78 9.62
C VAL A 128 6.98 -0.59 9.97
N ASN A 129 8.15 -0.47 9.33
CA ASN A 129 8.92 0.75 9.41
C ASN A 129 8.18 1.89 8.68
N GLU A 130 7.41 2.68 9.42
CA GLU A 130 6.57 3.76 8.87
C GLU A 130 7.40 4.77 8.07
N LYS A 131 8.62 5.09 8.52
CA LYS A 131 9.51 6.01 7.81
C LYS A 131 9.86 5.48 6.42
N LYS A 132 10.21 4.19 6.31
CA LYS A 132 10.48 3.54 5.02
C LYS A 132 9.23 3.48 4.16
N ALA A 133 8.08 3.08 4.73
CA ALA A 133 6.82 3.00 4.01
C ALA A 133 6.42 4.35 3.40
N LEU A 134 6.48 5.43 4.20
CA LEU A 134 6.20 6.79 3.76
C LEU A 134 7.17 7.26 2.68
N ALA A 135 8.47 6.94 2.81
CA ALA A 135 9.45 7.27 1.78
C ALA A 135 9.16 6.57 0.45
N MET A 136 8.74 5.30 0.47
CA MET A 136 8.37 4.56 -0.75
C MET A 136 7.05 5.07 -1.36
N ILE A 137 6.08 5.47 -0.53
CA ILE A 137 4.84 6.11 -0.98
C ILE A 137 5.14 7.46 -1.65
N ALA A 138 6.08 8.25 -1.11
CA ALA A 138 6.47 9.54 -1.65
C ALA A 138 7.52 9.47 -2.78
N LEU A 139 7.88 8.26 -3.24
CA LEU A 139 8.98 8.08 -4.17
C LEU A 139 8.75 8.86 -5.49
N GLY A 140 9.75 9.63 -5.93
CA GLY A 140 9.64 10.47 -7.13
C GLY A 140 8.71 11.68 -7.01
N CYS A 141 8.11 11.92 -5.84
CA CYS A 141 7.29 13.10 -5.61
C CYS A 141 8.15 14.22 -5.02
N SER A 142 8.10 15.41 -5.61
CA SER A 142 8.55 16.61 -4.90
C SER A 142 7.54 16.85 -3.77
N LEU A 143 7.97 16.78 -2.51
CA LEU A 143 7.17 17.24 -1.39
C LEU A 143 6.89 18.74 -1.61
N ALA A 144 5.76 19.08 -2.21
CA ALA A 144 5.27 20.44 -2.13
C ALA A 144 5.09 20.74 -0.63
N PRO A 145 5.67 21.83 -0.10
CA PRO A 145 5.52 22.15 1.31
C PRO A 145 4.03 22.24 1.60
N VAL A 146 3.59 21.50 2.63
CA VAL A 146 2.23 21.56 3.15
C VAL A 146 1.94 23.03 3.44
N ARG A 147 1.15 23.68 2.58
CA ARG A 147 0.62 25.01 2.87
C ARG A 147 -0.35 24.83 4.03
N GLY A 148 0.15 25.06 5.24
CA GLY A 148 -0.68 25.35 6.40
C GLY A 148 -1.61 26.49 6.00
N SER A 149 -2.89 26.17 5.91
CA SER A 149 -3.92 27.18 5.78
C SER A 149 -4.16 27.77 7.16
N ILE A 150 -4.08 29.09 7.17
CA ILE A 150 -4.27 30.09 8.24
C ILE A 150 -5.42 29.73 9.18
#